data_AF-A0A6P9BLA0-F1
#
_entry.id   AF-A0A6P9BLA0-F1
#
_cell.length_a   1.000
_cell.length_b   1.000
_cell.length_c   1.000
_cell.angle_alpha   90.00
_cell.angle_beta   90.00
_cell.angle_gamma   90.00
#
_symmetry.space_group_name_H-M   'P 1'
#
loop_
_entity.id
_entity.type
_entity.pdbx_description
1 polymer ?
#
loop_
_entity_poly.entity_id
_entity_poly.type
_entity_poly.pdbx_seq_one_letter_code
_entity_poly.pdbx_strand_id
1 'polypeptide(L)'
;MSKRQTSKCSNLGKSKNHQRKVKKRLVLYKEVPSSQPLFHTFSDAVEIRDFQKRLLSWYNKCKRDLPWRTLAATETDDDKRAYAVWVSEIMLQQTQVASVINYYNRWMQKWPTLQDLAEASLEEVNELWAGLGYYSRGKRLQEGAHKVMSQLAGHMPRTAEELQKQLPGVGKYTAGAIASIAFGQVTGVVDGNVTRVLCRTRAIGADTANSAAADALWALAHTLVDQTHPGDFNQAMMELGATVCTPKTPLCMECPVKQHCRALHQVEKHRLNSTKRLLGKTASESLPVLDMEECAAVSGSCSLCLPPSVPWEPSLGVTNFPRKTTKKQPRIEHTATCVLQRRCSDGNPEYFLVRRASSGLLAGLWEFPSILLDQGQEKQQKVILADHLLASLGNDLAVRQLQYVGEVLHIFSHIRQTYLIYFLNVDRDEENWNRNVELPASRWVTKTEFQISAISTAMKKVFKVFEKWNCRINDAQVVKKKKRDSLRTSQLKPEEQSSSSKKLLSLHSFLRTGLNS
;
A
#
# COMPACT_ATOMS: atom_id res chain seq x y z
N MET A 1 79.06 -17.89 -14.20
CA MET A 1 79.36 -16.57 -14.80
C MET A 1 78.38 -15.56 -14.18
N SER A 2 78.59 -15.05 -12.98
CA SER A 2 79.49 -13.97 -12.54
C SER A 2 79.22 -12.59 -13.19
N LYS A 3 78.98 -11.62 -12.29
CA LYS A 3 79.01 -10.14 -12.35
C LYS A 3 77.65 -9.47 -12.60
N ARG A 4 77.20 -8.46 -11.83
CA ARG A 4 77.71 -7.67 -10.68
C ARG A 4 76.49 -6.87 -10.14
N GLN A 5 76.22 -6.83 -8.81
CA GLN A 5 76.51 -5.70 -7.89
C GLN A 5 75.85 -4.37 -8.30
N THR A 6 75.09 -3.59 -7.52
CA THR A 6 74.96 -3.27 -6.07
C THR A 6 73.58 -2.57 -5.89
N SER A 7 72.94 -2.32 -4.74
CA SER A 7 73.40 -1.86 -3.42
C SER A 7 72.26 -1.97 -2.38
N LYS A 8 72.68 -2.16 -1.13
CA LYS A 8 71.92 -2.25 0.13
C LYS A 8 70.92 -1.12 0.37
N CYS A 9 69.83 -1.44 1.07
CA CYS A 9 69.43 -0.63 2.23
C CYS A 9 68.84 -1.50 3.34
N SER A 10 69.34 -1.27 4.54
CA SER A 10 69.12 -2.00 5.78
C SER A 10 68.27 -1.18 6.75
N ASN A 11 67.65 -1.92 7.67
CA ASN A 11 67.16 -1.54 9.00
C ASN A 11 65.69 -1.15 9.18
N LEU A 12 65.01 -2.13 9.79
CA LEU A 12 64.04 -2.01 10.89
C LEU A 12 64.10 -0.70 11.68
N GLY A 13 62.92 -0.13 11.92
CA GLY A 13 62.76 0.86 12.98
C GLY A 13 61.38 1.52 13.01
N LYS A 14 60.54 1.03 13.95
CA LYS A 14 59.48 1.78 14.64
C LYS A 14 58.09 1.84 13.99
N SER A 15 57.33 0.81 14.37
CA SER A 15 55.96 0.93 14.89
C SER A 15 55.72 2.26 15.63
N LYS A 16 54.54 2.85 15.41
CA LYS A 16 53.96 4.14 15.90
C LYS A 16 53.71 5.17 14.80
N ASN A 17 52.85 4.88 13.82
CA ASN A 17 52.21 5.96 13.03
C ASN A 17 50.84 5.64 12.41
N HIS A 18 50.18 4.55 12.78
CA HIS A 18 48.85 4.18 12.25
C HIS A 18 47.66 4.52 13.17
N GLN A 19 47.89 5.27 14.26
CA GLN A 19 46.84 5.66 15.23
C GLN A 19 46.50 7.16 15.23
N ARG A 20 46.96 7.95 14.25
CA ARG A 20 46.65 9.39 14.17
C ARG A 20 46.24 9.80 12.76
N LYS A 21 45.09 9.31 12.27
CA LYS A 21 44.39 9.91 11.12
C LYS A 21 42.92 9.49 11.04
N VAL A 22 42.22 9.51 12.19
CA VAL A 22 40.75 9.59 12.23
C VAL A 22 40.39 10.91 12.91
N LYS A 23 40.64 12.03 12.23
CA LYS A 23 40.10 13.33 12.63
C LYS A 23 38.68 13.39 12.06
N LYS A 24 37.70 13.30 12.97
CA LYS A 24 36.27 13.57 12.78
C LYS A 24 36.06 14.70 11.77
N ARG A 25 35.44 14.39 10.64
CA ARG A 25 34.75 15.38 9.81
C ARG A 25 33.26 15.16 10.06
N LEU A 26 32.73 15.81 11.10
CA LEU A 26 31.30 16.01 11.23
C LEU A 26 30.92 16.88 10.03
N VAL A 27 30.30 16.30 9.02
CA VAL A 27 29.75 17.08 7.90
C VAL A 27 28.50 17.74 8.48
N LEU A 28 28.62 18.99 8.92
CA LEU A 28 27.48 19.83 9.25
C LEU A 28 26.67 20.03 7.97
N TYR A 29 25.56 19.29 7.84
CA TYR A 29 24.44 19.79 7.07
C TYR A 29 23.97 21.10 7.72
N LYS A 30 23.69 22.10 6.87
CA LYS A 30 23.22 23.47 7.18
C LYS A 30 22.85 23.67 8.65
N GLU A 31 23.60 24.56 9.32
CA GLU A 31 23.26 25.07 10.64
C GLU A 31 21.73 25.17 10.78
N VAL A 32 21.20 24.50 11.80
CA VAL A 32 19.78 24.64 12.18
C VAL A 32 19.52 26.15 12.26
N PRO A 33 18.51 26.69 11.56
CA PRO A 33 18.23 28.12 11.61
C PRO A 33 18.17 28.56 13.07
N SER A 34 18.94 29.58 13.44
CA SER A 34 19.08 30.05 14.84
C SER A 34 17.77 30.53 15.48
N SER A 35 16.65 30.44 14.75
CA SER A 35 15.30 30.81 15.16
C SER A 35 14.41 29.64 15.61
N GLN A 36 14.86 28.37 15.57
CA GLN A 36 14.06 27.26 16.07
C GLN A 36 14.14 27.15 17.60
N PRO A 37 13.01 27.04 18.32
CA PRO A 37 13.05 26.91 19.77
C PRO A 37 13.74 25.62 20.19
N LEU A 38 14.67 25.71 21.15
CA LEU A 38 15.36 24.56 21.76
C LEU A 38 14.38 23.49 22.30
N PHE A 39 13.12 23.87 22.55
CA PHE A 39 12.08 22.95 22.99
C PHE A 39 11.77 21.83 21.97
N HIS A 40 11.91 22.08 20.67
CA HIS A 40 11.58 21.06 19.66
C HIS A 40 12.79 20.28 19.16
N THR A 41 14.00 20.54 19.69
CA THR A 41 15.25 19.97 19.20
C THR A 41 15.92 19.03 20.20
N PHE A 42 16.86 18.22 19.75
CA PHE A 42 17.84 17.52 20.61
C PHE A 42 19.15 18.29 20.53
N SER A 43 19.50 19.05 21.57
CA SER A 43 20.72 19.87 21.61
C SER A 43 21.83 19.25 22.47
N ASP A 44 21.48 18.36 23.40
CA ASP A 44 22.44 17.73 24.31
C ASP A 44 22.92 16.37 23.75
N ALA A 45 24.25 16.24 23.58
CA ALA A 45 24.89 15.00 23.14
C ALA A 45 24.76 13.85 24.16
N VAL A 46 24.53 14.14 25.45
CA VAL A 46 24.25 13.10 26.46
C VAL A 46 22.82 12.56 26.26
N GLU A 47 21.84 13.45 26.10
CA GLU A 47 20.46 13.09 25.76
C GLU A 47 20.38 12.22 24.50
N ILE A 48 21.05 12.63 23.41
CA ILE A 48 21.07 11.89 22.13
C ILE A 48 21.63 10.48 22.33
N ARG A 49 22.78 10.34 23.02
CA ARG A 49 23.42 9.04 23.24
C ARG A 49 22.58 8.11 24.11
N ASP A 50 21.93 8.65 25.14
CA ASP A 50 21.04 7.86 25.99
C ASP A 50 19.78 7.43 25.22
N PHE A 51 19.21 8.31 24.38
CA PHE A 51 18.10 7.97 23.48
C PHE A 51 18.48 6.81 22.53
N GLN A 52 19.61 6.95 21.83
CA GLN A 52 20.15 5.92 20.92
C GLN A 52 20.33 4.58 21.64
N LYS A 53 21.01 4.59 22.79
CA LYS A 53 21.30 3.37 23.58
C LYS A 53 20.02 2.65 24.00
N ARG A 54 19.02 3.38 24.52
CA ARG A 54 17.75 2.79 24.96
C ARG A 54 16.96 2.21 23.81
N LEU A 55 16.88 2.94 22.72
CA LEU A 55 16.16 2.50 21.53
C LEU A 55 16.78 1.24 20.93
N LEU A 56 18.10 1.24 20.70
CA LEU A 56 18.81 0.09 20.13
C LEU A 56 18.77 -1.13 21.07
N SER A 57 18.94 -0.92 22.38
CA SER A 57 18.84 -2.02 23.35
C SER A 57 17.46 -2.66 23.38
N TRP A 58 16.39 -1.87 23.21
CA TRP A 58 15.03 -2.39 23.09
C TRP A 58 14.83 -3.10 21.75
N TYR A 59 15.29 -2.51 20.65
CA TYR A 59 15.15 -3.08 19.32
C TYR A 59 15.82 -4.45 19.21
N ASN A 60 17.03 -4.61 19.76
CA ASN A 60 17.74 -5.89 19.77
C ASN A 60 17.00 -7.01 20.51
N LYS A 61 16.14 -6.66 21.48
CA LYS A 61 15.34 -7.64 22.24
C LYS A 61 13.96 -7.89 21.62
N CYS A 62 13.37 -6.87 21.01
CA CYS A 62 11.95 -6.87 20.66
C CYS A 62 11.66 -6.81 19.15
N LYS A 63 12.68 -6.66 18.29
CA LYS A 63 12.47 -6.60 16.84
C LYS A 63 11.78 -7.86 16.35
N ARG A 64 10.73 -7.69 15.55
CA ARG A 64 10.07 -8.81 14.87
C ARG A 64 11.03 -9.46 13.88
N ASP A 65 10.98 -10.78 13.83
CA ASP A 65 11.60 -11.56 12.76
C ASP A 65 10.81 -11.35 11.47
N LEU A 66 11.49 -10.83 10.46
CA LEU A 66 10.91 -10.47 9.17
C LEU A 66 11.87 -10.91 8.07
N PRO A 67 11.38 -11.54 6.98
CA PRO A 67 12.26 -12.14 5.97
C PRO A 67 13.31 -11.18 5.40
N TRP A 68 12.90 -9.94 5.13
CA TRP A 68 13.81 -8.91 4.61
C TRP A 68 14.84 -8.42 5.63
N ARG A 69 14.55 -8.49 6.94
CA ARG A 69 15.53 -8.16 7.99
C ARG A 69 16.59 -9.26 8.09
N THR A 70 16.13 -10.50 8.09
CA THR A 70 17.01 -11.68 8.16
C THR A 70 17.93 -11.69 6.95
N LEU A 71 17.39 -11.54 5.74
CA LEU A 71 18.19 -11.46 4.53
C LEU A 71 19.18 -10.28 4.57
N ALA A 72 18.74 -9.07 4.95
CA ALA A 72 19.64 -7.92 5.04
C ALA A 72 20.77 -8.11 6.06
N ALA A 73 20.55 -8.87 7.13
CA ALA A 73 21.55 -9.15 8.15
C ALA A 73 22.53 -10.26 7.75
N THR A 74 22.09 -11.25 6.97
CA THR A 74 22.90 -12.43 6.62
C THR A 74 23.57 -12.34 5.25
N GLU A 75 23.04 -11.53 4.34
CA GLU A 75 23.59 -11.38 2.98
C GLU A 75 24.90 -10.58 3.01
N THR A 76 25.91 -11.16 2.37
CA THR A 76 27.27 -10.61 2.29
C THR A 76 27.49 -9.76 1.05
N ASP A 77 26.70 -9.98 0.00
CA ASP A 77 26.75 -9.20 -1.23
C ASP A 77 25.96 -7.89 -1.04
N ASP A 78 26.66 -6.76 -1.13
CA ASP A 78 26.09 -5.42 -0.97
C ASP A 78 24.95 -5.13 -1.94
N ASP A 79 25.06 -5.56 -3.20
CA ASP A 79 24.08 -5.33 -4.24
C ASP A 79 22.81 -6.17 -4.03
N LYS A 80 22.97 -7.45 -3.67
CA LYS A 80 21.83 -8.33 -3.32
C LYS A 80 21.14 -7.86 -2.05
N ARG A 81 21.90 -7.46 -1.04
CA ARG A 81 21.36 -6.88 0.21
C ARG A 81 20.57 -5.61 -0.08
N ALA A 82 21.11 -4.69 -0.87
CA ALA A 82 20.43 -3.45 -1.23
C ALA A 82 19.16 -3.70 -2.05
N TYR A 83 19.21 -4.64 -3.00
CA TYR A 83 18.04 -5.08 -3.75
C TYR A 83 16.94 -5.64 -2.83
N ALA A 84 17.30 -6.56 -1.93
CA ALA A 84 16.36 -7.16 -1.00
C ALA A 84 15.70 -6.14 -0.07
N VAL A 85 16.48 -5.16 0.44
CA VAL A 85 15.94 -4.03 1.22
C VAL A 85 15.01 -3.20 0.34
N TRP A 86 15.44 -2.83 -0.87
CA TRP A 86 14.65 -2.01 -1.79
C TRP A 86 13.30 -2.64 -2.13
N VAL A 87 13.25 -3.93 -2.46
CA VAL A 87 12.01 -4.67 -2.71
C VAL A 87 11.07 -4.55 -1.50
N SER A 88 11.57 -4.82 -0.29
CA SER A 88 10.76 -4.78 0.93
C SER A 88 10.20 -3.37 1.19
N GLU A 89 11.02 -2.33 1.04
CA GLU A 89 10.62 -0.93 1.25
C GLU A 89 9.56 -0.49 0.26
N ILE A 90 9.67 -0.89 -1.02
CA ILE A 90 8.65 -0.57 -2.03
C ILE A 90 7.34 -1.32 -1.71
N MET A 91 7.40 -2.59 -1.31
CA MET A 91 6.19 -3.35 -0.94
C MET A 91 5.49 -2.77 0.29
N LEU A 92 6.25 -2.35 1.31
CA LEU A 92 5.72 -1.81 2.57
C LEU A 92 5.08 -0.42 2.45
N GLN A 93 5.29 0.29 1.32
CA GLN A 93 4.59 1.55 1.08
C GLN A 93 3.07 1.37 1.11
N GLN A 94 2.41 1.98 2.09
CA GLN A 94 0.95 1.93 2.25
C GLN A 94 0.36 0.50 2.33
N THR A 95 1.17 -0.49 2.70
CA THR A 95 0.76 -1.90 2.79
C THR A 95 1.16 -2.46 4.15
N GLN A 96 0.32 -3.30 4.74
CA GLN A 96 0.58 -3.85 6.08
C GLN A 96 1.67 -4.93 6.03
N VAL A 97 2.53 -4.97 7.05
CA VAL A 97 3.64 -5.94 7.17
C VAL A 97 3.16 -7.39 6.97
N ALA A 98 2.07 -7.78 7.64
CA ALA A 98 1.52 -9.13 7.56
C ALA A 98 1.14 -9.54 6.13
N SER A 99 0.65 -8.59 5.33
CA SER A 99 0.34 -8.83 3.91
C SER A 99 1.61 -8.98 3.08
N VAL A 100 2.65 -8.18 3.35
CA VAL A 100 3.88 -8.15 2.54
C VAL A 100 4.70 -9.44 2.65
N ILE A 101 4.72 -10.11 3.81
CA ILE A 101 5.55 -11.31 4.05
C ILE A 101 5.43 -12.35 2.92
N ASN A 102 4.20 -12.74 2.56
CA ASN A 102 3.97 -13.76 1.53
C ASN A 102 4.34 -13.28 0.11
N TYR A 103 4.22 -11.97 -0.16
CA TYR A 103 4.60 -11.42 -1.46
C TYR A 103 6.11 -11.31 -1.59
N TYR A 104 6.78 -10.84 -0.54
CA TYR A 104 8.23 -10.72 -0.49
C TYR A 104 8.90 -12.09 -0.69
N ASN A 105 8.45 -13.12 0.03
CA ASN A 105 9.04 -14.46 -0.08
C ASN A 105 8.91 -15.03 -1.51
N ARG A 106 7.72 -14.95 -2.12
CA ARG A 106 7.53 -15.40 -3.52
C ARG A 106 8.33 -14.58 -4.52
N TRP A 107 8.42 -13.26 -4.30
CA TRP A 107 9.19 -12.36 -5.15
C TRP A 107 10.68 -12.69 -5.10
N MET A 108 11.26 -12.78 -3.91
CA MET A 108 12.68 -13.08 -3.74
C MET A 108 13.03 -14.53 -4.15
N GLN A 109 12.06 -15.45 -4.10
CA GLN A 109 12.23 -16.80 -4.64
C GLN A 109 12.30 -16.81 -6.18
N LYS A 110 11.46 -16.01 -6.86
CA LYS A 110 11.45 -15.94 -8.33
C LYS A 110 12.58 -15.07 -8.89
N TRP A 111 12.86 -13.94 -8.24
CA TRP A 111 13.87 -12.97 -8.64
C TRP A 111 14.79 -12.65 -7.45
N PRO A 112 15.75 -13.54 -7.15
CA PRO A 112 16.68 -13.35 -6.04
C PRO A 112 17.67 -12.21 -6.27
N THR A 113 17.91 -11.78 -7.51
CA THR A 113 18.85 -10.70 -7.85
C THR A 113 18.22 -9.61 -8.71
N LEU A 114 18.94 -8.49 -8.87
CA LEU A 114 18.56 -7.39 -9.78
C LEU A 114 18.52 -7.85 -11.24
N GLN A 115 19.44 -8.73 -11.62
CA GLN A 115 19.56 -9.32 -12.94
C GLN A 115 18.26 -10.08 -13.27
N ASP A 116 17.82 -10.97 -12.38
CA ASP A 116 16.61 -11.77 -12.60
C ASP A 116 15.37 -10.88 -12.77
N LEU A 117 15.24 -9.83 -11.97
CA LEU A 117 14.13 -8.89 -12.09
C LEU A 117 14.23 -8.04 -13.36
N ALA A 118 15.43 -7.64 -13.77
CA ALA A 118 15.68 -6.90 -14.98
C ALA A 118 15.47 -7.74 -16.25
N GLU A 119 15.45 -9.06 -16.18
CA GLU A 119 15.12 -9.92 -17.33
C GLU A 119 13.64 -10.33 -17.37
N ALA A 120 12.91 -10.10 -16.27
CA ALA A 120 11.49 -10.42 -16.18
C ALA A 120 10.65 -9.62 -17.18
N SER A 121 9.53 -10.19 -17.63
CA SER A 121 8.52 -9.43 -18.37
C SER A 121 7.63 -8.61 -17.42
N LEU A 122 7.07 -7.50 -17.91
CA LEU A 122 6.12 -6.69 -17.13
C LEU A 122 4.87 -7.49 -16.72
N GLU A 123 4.45 -8.46 -17.54
CA GLU A 123 3.33 -9.33 -17.24
C GLU A 123 3.61 -10.18 -16.00
N GLU A 124 4.76 -10.85 -15.93
CA GLU A 124 5.15 -11.63 -14.76
C GLU A 124 5.28 -10.78 -13.50
N VAL A 125 5.84 -9.57 -13.61
CA VAL A 125 5.91 -8.60 -12.49
C VAL A 125 4.51 -8.25 -12.00
N ASN A 126 3.58 -7.97 -12.90
CA ASN A 126 2.20 -7.66 -12.54
C ASN A 126 1.47 -8.86 -11.90
N GLU A 127 1.76 -10.09 -12.35
CA GLU A 127 1.21 -11.32 -11.76
C GLU A 127 1.69 -11.55 -10.33
N LEU A 128 3.00 -11.42 -10.06
CA LEU A 128 3.50 -11.56 -8.69
C LEU A 128 3.10 -10.39 -7.78
N TRP A 129 2.87 -9.20 -8.33
CA TRP A 129 2.36 -8.03 -7.59
C TRP A 129 0.84 -8.05 -7.38
N ALA A 130 0.12 -8.94 -8.07
CA ALA A 130 -1.34 -8.98 -8.09
C ALA A 130 -1.92 -9.16 -6.67
N GLY A 131 -2.71 -8.17 -6.25
CA GLY A 131 -3.33 -8.11 -4.93
C GLY A 131 -2.63 -7.21 -3.91
N LEU A 132 -1.39 -6.78 -4.15
CA LEU A 132 -0.67 -5.85 -3.26
C LEU A 132 -1.12 -4.38 -3.42
N GLY A 133 -1.74 -4.05 -4.55
CA GLY A 133 -2.17 -2.70 -4.88
C GLY A 133 -1.03 -1.77 -5.31
N TYR A 134 -1.38 -0.59 -5.84
CA TYR A 134 -0.42 0.40 -6.35
C TYR A 134 0.63 -0.21 -7.30
N TYR A 135 0.16 -0.85 -8.38
CA TYR A 135 0.96 -1.62 -9.33
C TYR A 135 2.10 -0.85 -10.01
N SER A 136 1.98 0.48 -10.10
CA SER A 136 3.07 1.34 -10.59
C SER A 136 4.36 1.21 -9.77
N ARG A 137 4.27 0.75 -8.52
CA ARG A 137 5.43 0.44 -7.67
C ARG A 137 6.24 -0.74 -8.23
N GLY A 138 5.60 -1.86 -8.55
CA GLY A 138 6.26 -3.03 -9.13
C GLY A 138 6.90 -2.72 -10.48
N LYS A 139 6.18 -2.00 -11.34
CA LYS A 139 6.70 -1.51 -12.63
C LYS A 139 7.95 -0.63 -12.45
N ARG A 140 7.90 0.38 -11.58
CA ARG A 140 9.05 1.28 -11.33
C ARG A 140 10.25 0.55 -10.73
N LEU A 141 10.00 -0.44 -9.87
CA LEU A 141 11.04 -1.30 -9.32
C LEU A 141 11.76 -2.07 -10.43
N GLN A 142 11.02 -2.67 -11.37
CA GLN A 142 11.58 -3.33 -12.55
C GLN A 142 12.32 -2.35 -13.48
N GLU A 143 11.73 -1.19 -13.80
CA GLU A 143 12.37 -0.13 -14.59
C GLU A 143 13.71 0.31 -13.96
N GLY A 144 13.74 0.41 -12.63
CA GLY A 144 14.97 0.72 -11.90
C GLY A 144 15.98 -0.42 -11.92
N ALA A 145 15.56 -1.68 -11.82
CA ALA A 145 16.45 -2.84 -11.96
C ALA A 145 17.10 -2.87 -13.36
N HIS A 146 16.32 -2.69 -14.43
CA HIS A 146 16.84 -2.53 -15.79
C HIS A 146 17.86 -1.40 -15.89
N LYS A 147 17.59 -0.25 -15.26
CA LYS A 147 18.51 0.88 -15.27
C LYS A 147 19.83 0.54 -14.57
N VAL A 148 19.79 -0.13 -13.42
CA VAL A 148 21.00 -0.56 -12.70
C VAL A 148 21.83 -1.50 -13.57
N MET A 149 21.18 -2.47 -14.23
CA MET A 149 21.87 -3.42 -15.10
C MET A 149 22.46 -2.78 -16.36
N SER A 150 21.71 -1.89 -17.02
CA SER A 150 22.12 -1.31 -18.31
C SER A 150 23.02 -0.08 -18.20
N GLN A 151 22.90 0.73 -17.13
CA GLN A 151 23.57 2.02 -17.02
C GLN A 151 24.55 2.10 -15.85
N LEU A 152 24.44 1.21 -14.86
CA LEU A 152 25.26 1.22 -13.64
C LEU A 152 26.09 -0.06 -13.46
N ALA A 153 26.28 -0.81 -14.55
CA ALA A 153 27.07 -2.05 -14.59
C ALA A 153 26.64 -3.09 -13.51
N GLY A 154 25.36 -3.11 -13.16
CA GLY A 154 24.82 -4.02 -12.13
C GLY A 154 25.08 -3.59 -10.68
N HIS A 155 25.70 -2.43 -10.45
CA HIS A 155 25.97 -1.92 -9.10
C HIS A 155 24.93 -0.89 -8.64
N MET A 156 24.34 -1.14 -7.48
CA MET A 156 23.43 -0.22 -6.81
C MET A 156 24.16 1.05 -6.37
N PRO A 157 23.59 2.24 -6.58
CA PRO A 157 24.15 3.46 -6.01
C PRO A 157 24.29 3.34 -4.49
N ARG A 158 25.43 3.78 -3.93
CA ARG A 158 25.80 3.49 -2.52
C ARG A 158 25.33 4.57 -1.54
N THR A 159 24.94 5.74 -2.04
CA THR A 159 24.47 6.85 -1.20
C THR A 159 22.99 7.15 -1.43
N ALA A 160 22.32 7.67 -0.39
CA ALA A 160 20.93 8.09 -0.45
C ALA A 160 20.68 9.16 -1.53
N GLU A 161 21.62 10.08 -1.73
CA GLU A 161 21.51 11.10 -2.79
C GLU A 161 21.51 10.45 -4.17
N GLU A 162 22.44 9.54 -4.44
CA GLU A 162 22.52 8.86 -5.72
C GLU A 162 21.34 7.91 -5.95
N LEU A 163 20.93 7.16 -4.94
CA LEU A 163 19.74 6.31 -5.00
C LEU A 163 18.49 7.11 -5.37
N GLN A 164 18.28 8.25 -4.70
CA GLN A 164 17.15 9.14 -4.98
C GLN A 164 17.22 9.76 -6.38
N LYS A 165 18.42 10.16 -6.82
CA LYS A 165 18.63 10.82 -8.12
C LYS A 165 18.52 9.85 -9.29
N GLN A 166 19.01 8.62 -9.11
CA GLN A 166 19.21 7.69 -10.22
C GLN A 166 18.08 6.67 -10.35
N LEU A 167 17.43 6.23 -9.27
CA LEU A 167 16.45 5.14 -9.34
C LEU A 167 15.00 5.66 -9.45
N PRO A 168 14.23 5.21 -10.46
CA PRO A 168 12.84 5.62 -10.62
C PRO A 168 11.97 5.12 -9.46
N GLY A 169 11.09 5.98 -8.95
CA GLY A 169 10.20 5.63 -7.83
C GLY A 169 10.87 5.60 -6.45
N VAL A 170 12.18 5.87 -6.36
CA VAL A 170 12.92 5.97 -5.08
C VAL A 170 12.87 7.41 -4.59
N GLY A 171 12.04 7.67 -3.57
CA GLY A 171 12.00 8.95 -2.88
C GLY A 171 13.00 9.04 -1.73
N LYS A 172 13.10 10.22 -1.09
CA LYS A 172 13.99 10.51 0.04
C LYS A 172 13.96 9.44 1.16
N TYR A 173 12.77 8.97 1.51
CA TYR A 173 12.59 7.88 2.48
C TYR A 173 13.25 6.58 2.03
N THR A 174 12.86 6.04 0.88
CA THR A 174 13.36 4.76 0.37
C THR A 174 14.87 4.81 0.15
N ALA A 175 15.39 5.93 -0.36
CA ALA A 175 16.82 6.12 -0.54
C ALA A 175 17.59 6.06 0.78
N GLY A 176 17.12 6.76 1.81
CA GLY A 176 17.75 6.72 3.13
C GLY A 176 17.63 5.36 3.81
N ALA A 177 16.51 4.66 3.64
CA ALA A 177 16.32 3.31 4.17
C ALA A 177 17.31 2.32 3.54
N ILE A 178 17.40 2.28 2.21
CA ILE A 178 18.38 1.43 1.52
C ILE A 178 19.81 1.81 1.94
N ALA A 179 20.17 3.09 1.89
CA ALA A 179 21.53 3.51 2.15
C ALA A 179 21.99 3.22 3.59
N SER A 180 21.10 3.42 4.56
CA SER A 180 21.43 3.16 5.97
C SER A 180 21.43 1.67 6.32
N ILE A 181 20.49 0.88 5.79
CA ILE A 181 20.35 -0.55 6.11
C ILE A 181 21.37 -1.39 5.33
N ALA A 182 21.53 -1.14 4.03
CA ALA A 182 22.38 -1.97 3.18
C ALA A 182 23.84 -1.51 3.15
N PHE A 183 24.09 -0.20 3.22
CA PHE A 183 25.45 0.37 3.03
C PHE A 183 25.99 1.08 4.28
N GLY A 184 25.24 1.08 5.39
CA GLY A 184 25.68 1.72 6.63
C GLY A 184 25.83 3.24 6.53
N GLN A 185 25.21 3.90 5.55
CA GLN A 185 25.27 5.36 5.47
C GLN A 185 24.56 5.99 6.67
N VAL A 186 25.25 6.91 7.34
CA VAL A 186 24.69 7.70 8.44
C VAL A 186 23.71 8.73 7.90
N THR A 187 22.45 8.31 7.75
CA THR A 187 21.36 9.17 7.31
C THR A 187 20.07 8.78 8.02
N GLY A 188 19.39 9.74 8.65
CA GLY A 188 18.09 9.52 9.27
C GLY A 188 16.99 9.35 8.21
N VAL A 189 15.95 8.60 8.55
CA VAL A 189 14.78 8.38 7.68
C VAL A 189 13.49 8.78 8.38
N VAL A 190 12.51 9.25 7.62
CA VAL A 190 11.20 9.66 8.14
C VAL A 190 10.08 9.02 7.33
N ASP A 191 9.31 8.13 7.97
CA ASP A 191 8.02 7.62 7.49
C ASP A 191 6.89 8.06 8.43
N GLY A 192 5.66 7.57 8.19
CA GLY A 192 4.52 7.87 9.08
C GLY A 192 4.70 7.38 10.52
N ASN A 193 5.52 6.35 10.76
CA ASN A 193 5.84 5.86 12.10
C ASN A 193 6.83 6.78 12.81
N VAL A 194 7.95 7.09 12.15
CA VAL A 194 8.98 7.99 12.66
C VAL A 194 8.43 9.40 12.86
N THR A 195 7.66 9.94 11.93
CA THR A 195 6.95 11.24 12.10
C THR A 195 6.17 11.26 13.40
N ARG A 196 5.39 10.20 13.69
CA ARG A 196 4.58 10.14 14.91
C ARG A 196 5.44 10.05 16.17
N VAL A 197 6.51 9.25 16.15
CA VAL A 197 7.46 9.15 17.26
C VAL A 197 8.10 10.50 17.53
N LEU A 198 8.67 11.15 16.51
CA LEU A 198 9.36 12.44 16.63
C LEU A 198 8.42 13.58 17.05
N CYS A 199 7.21 13.64 16.49
CA CYS A 199 6.20 14.63 16.91
C CYS A 199 5.86 14.48 18.39
N ARG A 200 5.79 13.26 18.93
CA ARG A 200 5.51 13.05 20.36
C ARG A 200 6.74 13.29 21.23
N THR A 201 7.92 12.87 20.79
CA THR A 201 9.14 13.07 21.58
C THR A 201 9.52 14.54 21.70
N ARG A 202 9.26 15.34 20.66
CA ARG A 202 9.56 16.78 20.63
C ARG A 202 8.32 17.68 20.66
N ALA A 203 7.15 17.14 20.98
CA ALA A 203 5.88 17.88 21.08
C ALA A 203 5.61 18.81 19.87
N ILE A 204 5.84 18.31 18.66
CA ILE A 204 5.60 19.04 17.39
C ILE A 204 4.12 18.84 17.02
N GLY A 205 3.34 19.92 17.19
CA GLY A 205 1.89 19.96 16.97
C GLY A 205 1.47 20.56 15.64
N ALA A 206 2.41 21.17 14.91
CA ALA A 206 2.17 21.70 13.59
C ALA A 206 1.78 20.61 12.58
N ASP A 207 1.06 21.02 11.53
CA ASP A 207 0.68 20.12 10.44
C ASP A 207 1.93 19.55 9.76
N THR A 208 2.11 18.23 9.87
CA THR A 208 3.25 17.51 9.26
C THR A 208 3.29 17.58 7.73
N ALA A 209 2.20 18.04 7.08
CA ALA A 209 2.19 18.32 5.65
C ALA A 209 2.84 19.67 5.28
N ASN A 210 3.07 20.56 6.25
CA ASN A 210 3.77 21.81 6.01
C ASN A 210 5.29 21.58 5.89
N SER A 211 5.97 22.43 5.11
CA SER A 211 7.41 22.27 4.83
C SER A 211 8.27 22.43 6.09
N ALA A 212 7.95 23.39 6.97
CA ALA A 212 8.71 23.66 8.18
C ALA A 212 8.75 22.47 9.15
N ALA A 213 7.61 21.83 9.41
CA ALA A 213 7.52 20.64 10.27
C ALA A 213 8.16 19.44 9.59
N ALA A 214 7.95 19.25 8.27
CA ALA A 214 8.62 18.18 7.53
C ALA A 214 10.15 18.31 7.61
N ASP A 215 10.70 19.51 7.39
CA ASP A 215 12.14 19.78 7.46
C ASP A 215 12.68 19.58 8.88
N ALA A 216 11.95 20.05 9.90
CA ALA A 216 12.31 19.83 11.30
C ALA A 216 12.36 18.32 11.64
N LEU A 217 11.39 17.53 11.19
CA LEU A 217 11.37 16.08 11.42
C LEU A 217 12.55 15.37 10.74
N TRP A 218 12.89 15.75 9.51
CA TRP A 218 14.07 15.22 8.82
C TRP A 218 15.38 15.61 9.52
N ALA A 219 15.49 16.85 9.99
CA ALA A 219 16.65 17.31 10.77
C ALA A 219 16.78 16.52 12.08
N LEU A 220 15.68 16.31 12.81
CA LEU A 220 15.66 15.52 14.05
C LEU A 220 16.09 14.07 13.81
N ALA A 221 15.54 13.43 12.77
CA ALA A 221 15.91 12.06 12.42
C ALA A 221 17.42 11.96 12.11
N HIS A 222 17.96 12.94 11.38
CA HIS A 222 19.38 12.98 11.04
C HIS A 222 20.28 13.29 12.24
N THR A 223 19.85 14.16 13.16
CA THR A 223 20.58 14.43 14.42
C THR A 223 20.63 13.20 15.33
N LEU A 224 19.55 12.42 15.36
CA LEU A 224 19.44 11.25 16.23
C LEU A 224 20.08 9.98 15.69
N VAL A 225 20.29 9.87 14.37
CA VAL A 225 20.77 8.61 13.79
C VAL A 225 22.09 8.17 14.40
N ASP A 226 22.15 6.89 14.79
CA ASP A 226 23.36 6.32 15.38
C ASP A 226 24.49 6.29 14.35
N GLN A 227 25.68 6.71 14.77
CA GLN A 227 26.84 6.85 13.89
C GLN A 227 27.50 5.50 13.56
N THR A 228 27.19 4.46 14.32
CA THR A 228 27.77 3.12 14.19
C THR A 228 26.79 2.11 13.59
N HIS A 229 25.50 2.22 13.91
CA HIS A 229 24.44 1.32 13.46
C HIS A 229 23.24 2.10 12.89
N PRO A 230 23.43 2.91 11.83
CA PRO A 230 22.37 3.79 11.32
C PRO A 230 21.17 3.02 10.78
N GLY A 231 21.39 1.88 10.12
CA GLY A 231 20.33 1.00 9.63
C GLY A 231 19.45 0.44 10.75
N ASP A 232 20.07 -0.11 11.80
CA ASP A 232 19.33 -0.62 12.97
C ASP A 232 18.61 0.50 13.71
N PHE A 233 19.23 1.67 13.85
CA PHE A 233 18.58 2.82 14.48
C PHE A 233 17.31 3.25 13.72
N ASN A 234 17.40 3.37 12.40
CA ASN A 234 16.27 3.73 11.55
C ASN A 234 15.14 2.70 11.64
N GLN A 235 15.48 1.41 11.56
CA GLN A 235 14.50 0.34 11.75
C GLN A 235 13.90 0.32 13.15
N ALA A 236 14.68 0.65 14.19
CA ALA A 236 14.20 0.74 15.56
C ALA A 236 13.20 1.89 15.75
N MET A 237 13.44 3.05 15.13
CA MET A 237 12.48 4.17 15.13
C MET A 237 11.16 3.78 14.46
N MET A 238 11.21 3.08 13.32
CA MET A 238 10.02 2.56 12.64
C MET A 238 9.29 1.52 13.48
N GLU A 239 10.03 0.57 14.07
CA GLU A 239 9.49 -0.50 14.92
C GLU A 239 8.80 0.09 16.16
N LEU A 240 9.41 1.09 16.79
CA LEU A 240 8.85 1.78 17.94
C LEU A 240 7.52 2.42 17.58
N GLY A 241 7.44 3.12 16.45
CA GLY A 241 6.18 3.67 15.96
C GLY A 241 5.15 2.59 15.68
N ALA A 242 5.54 1.50 15.02
CA ALA A 242 4.63 0.44 14.61
C ALA A 242 4.04 -0.36 15.79
N THR A 243 4.81 -0.57 16.86
CA THR A 243 4.47 -1.55 17.92
C THR A 243 4.15 -0.92 19.28
N VAL A 244 4.76 0.22 19.63
CA VAL A 244 4.64 0.83 20.96
C VAL A 244 3.95 2.19 20.85
N CYS A 245 4.53 3.10 20.08
CA CYS A 245 4.05 4.47 19.92
C CYS A 245 2.96 4.50 18.83
N THR A 246 1.87 3.75 19.01
CA THR A 246 0.83 3.53 17.98
C THR A 246 -0.08 4.75 17.78
N PRO A 247 -0.88 4.81 16.68
CA PRO A 247 -1.71 5.98 16.38
C PRO A 247 -2.82 6.30 17.39
N LYS A 248 -3.44 5.29 18.01
CA LYS A 248 -4.62 5.47 18.88
C LYS A 248 -4.33 5.21 20.35
N THR A 249 -3.67 4.09 20.66
CA THR A 249 -3.45 3.61 22.03
C THR A 249 -1.96 3.30 22.24
N PRO A 250 -1.10 4.33 22.37
CA PRO A 250 0.32 4.12 22.54
C PRO A 250 0.65 3.55 23.93
N LEU A 251 1.58 2.60 23.98
CA LEU A 251 2.06 1.93 25.20
C LEU A 251 3.15 2.76 25.89
N CYS A 252 2.81 3.98 26.32
CA CYS A 252 3.79 4.95 26.84
C CYS A 252 4.61 4.43 28.03
N MET A 253 4.01 3.60 28.90
CA MET A 253 4.67 3.08 30.09
C MET A 253 5.76 2.04 29.77
N GLU A 254 5.58 1.33 28.65
CA GLU A 254 6.52 0.33 28.11
C GLU A 254 7.52 0.93 27.12
N CYS A 255 7.36 2.21 26.77
CA CYS A 255 8.20 2.86 25.78
C CYS A 255 9.65 3.04 26.29
N PRO A 256 10.66 2.54 25.55
CA PRO A 256 12.06 2.57 25.99
C PRO A 256 12.62 4.00 26.09
N VAL A 257 12.03 4.94 25.36
CA VAL A 257 12.46 6.33 25.29
C VAL A 257 11.46 7.28 25.97
N LYS A 258 10.60 6.79 26.86
CA LYS A 258 9.55 7.58 27.52
C LYS A 258 10.08 8.80 28.29
N GLN A 259 11.28 8.69 28.86
CA GLN A 259 11.94 9.80 29.58
C GLN A 259 12.34 10.98 28.67
N HIS A 260 12.46 10.73 27.36
CA HIS A 260 12.74 11.74 26.35
C HIS A 260 11.47 12.28 25.68
N CYS A 261 10.29 11.86 26.15
CA CYS A 261 9.02 12.13 25.48
C CYS A 261 8.34 13.39 26.04
N ARG A 262 8.50 14.53 25.36
CA ARG A 262 7.89 15.80 25.79
C ARG A 262 6.36 15.75 25.81
N ALA A 263 5.73 15.04 24.88
CA ALA A 263 4.28 14.85 24.91
C ALA A 263 3.83 14.08 26.16
N LEU A 264 4.56 13.06 26.60
CA LEU A 264 4.23 12.32 27.83
C LEU A 264 4.41 13.19 29.07
N HIS A 265 5.52 13.93 29.13
CA HIS A 265 5.78 14.87 30.22
C HIS A 265 4.66 15.92 30.34
N GLN A 266 4.17 16.45 29.21
CA GLN A 266 3.03 17.37 29.19
C GLN A 266 1.75 16.73 29.75
N VAL A 267 1.44 15.47 29.38
CA VAL A 267 0.30 14.74 29.96
C VAL A 267 0.44 14.59 31.48
N GLU A 268 1.62 14.20 31.96
CA GLU A 268 1.89 14.02 33.38
C GLU A 268 1.75 15.34 34.15
N LYS A 269 2.28 16.44 33.61
CA LYS A 269 2.12 17.80 34.15
C LYS A 269 0.66 18.20 34.26
N HIS A 270 -0.13 18.04 33.19
CA HIS A 270 -1.56 18.33 33.22
C HIS A 270 -2.30 17.49 34.27
N ARG A 271 -1.98 16.20 34.39
CA ARG A 271 -2.59 15.32 35.40
C ARG A 271 -2.26 15.76 36.83
N LEU A 272 -1.01 16.12 37.10
CA LEU A 272 -0.58 16.64 38.39
C LEU A 272 -1.27 17.97 38.73
N ASN A 273 -1.38 18.88 37.76
CA ASN A 273 -2.05 20.17 37.93
C ASN A 273 -3.55 19.99 38.21
N SER A 274 -4.24 19.11 37.49
CA SER A 274 -5.64 18.76 37.77
C SER A 274 -5.81 18.18 39.18
N THR A 275 -4.87 17.34 39.61
CA THR A 275 -4.89 16.76 40.97
C THR A 275 -4.65 17.81 42.05
N LYS A 276 -3.69 18.74 41.85
CA LYS A 276 -3.43 19.86 42.77
C LYS A 276 -4.65 20.78 42.93
N ARG A 277 -5.34 21.07 41.82
CA ARG A 277 -6.59 21.87 41.82
C ARG A 277 -7.70 21.20 42.62
N LEU A 278 -7.85 19.89 42.51
CA LEU A 278 -8.83 19.13 43.31
C LEU A 278 -8.48 19.09 44.81
N LEU A 279 -7.19 19.11 45.16
CA LEU A 279 -6.70 19.08 46.54
C LEU A 279 -6.57 20.47 47.19
N GLY A 280 -7.01 21.55 46.54
CA GLY A 280 -7.01 22.91 47.12
C GLY A 280 -5.64 23.52 47.39
N LYS A 281 -4.54 22.93 46.88
CA LYS A 281 -3.18 23.46 47.07
C LYS A 281 -2.80 24.38 45.91
N THR A 282 -2.42 25.62 46.21
CA THR A 282 -1.88 26.57 45.24
C THR A 282 -0.61 26.02 44.59
N ALA A 283 -0.41 26.35 43.30
CA ALA A 283 0.67 25.81 42.50
C ALA A 283 2.05 26.23 43.06
N SER A 284 2.70 25.33 43.78
CA SER A 284 4.14 25.46 44.10
C SER A 284 4.97 25.35 42.81
N GLU A 285 5.91 26.28 42.66
CA GLU A 285 6.86 26.46 41.55
C GLU A 285 7.49 25.13 41.12
N SER A 286 7.36 24.80 39.83
CA SER A 286 8.02 23.64 39.22
C SER A 286 9.38 24.03 38.65
N LEU A 287 10.33 23.09 38.72
CA LEU A 287 11.69 23.11 38.15
C LEU A 287 11.78 23.69 36.72
N PRO A 288 12.94 24.27 36.33
CA PRO A 288 13.13 24.94 35.05
C PRO A 288 13.26 23.91 33.92
N VAL A 289 12.14 23.53 33.33
CA VAL A 289 12.10 22.87 32.02
C VAL A 289 11.24 23.75 31.14
N LEU A 290 11.84 24.26 30.06
CA LEU A 290 11.17 25.09 29.06
C LEU A 290 9.82 24.45 28.69
N ASP A 291 8.73 25.11 29.05
CA ASP A 291 7.36 24.64 28.77
C ASP A 291 6.94 24.96 27.33
N MET A 292 5.92 24.30 26.80
CA MET A 292 5.26 24.73 25.56
C MET A 292 4.73 26.17 25.68
N GLU A 293 4.20 26.51 26.86
CA GLU A 293 3.72 27.88 27.18
C GLU A 293 4.88 28.89 27.14
N GLU A 294 6.07 28.50 27.61
CA GLU A 294 7.30 29.30 27.50
C GLU A 294 7.87 29.31 26.07
N CYS A 295 7.72 28.23 25.30
CA CYS A 295 8.13 28.18 23.89
C CYS A 295 7.33 29.17 23.04
N ALA A 296 6.01 29.28 23.28
CA ALA A 296 5.17 30.28 22.64
C ALA A 296 5.50 31.70 23.12
N ALA A 297 5.78 31.88 24.42
CA ALA A 297 6.14 33.17 25.01
C ALA A 297 7.52 33.69 24.56
N VAL A 298 8.50 32.80 24.36
CA VAL A 298 9.87 33.13 23.93
C VAL A 298 9.95 33.42 22.43
N SER A 299 9.09 32.80 21.61
CA SER A 299 9.20 32.84 20.14
C SER A 299 8.19 33.73 19.42
N GLY A 300 7.16 34.25 20.12
CA GLY A 300 6.10 35.10 19.57
C GLY A 300 5.11 34.44 18.60
N SER A 301 5.51 33.37 17.88
CA SER A 301 4.63 32.42 17.17
C SER A 301 5.46 31.24 16.65
N CYS A 302 5.64 30.20 17.47
CA CYS A 302 6.38 29.02 17.04
C CYS A 302 5.61 28.25 15.95
N SER A 303 6.25 28.04 14.78
CA SER A 303 5.67 27.30 13.64
C SER A 303 5.59 25.79 13.82
N LEU A 304 6.13 25.24 14.92
CA LEU A 304 6.14 23.81 15.26
C LEU A 304 5.18 23.45 16.40
N CYS A 305 4.79 24.42 17.21
CA CYS A 305 3.83 24.23 18.30
C CYS A 305 2.43 23.90 17.78
N LEU A 306 1.54 23.48 18.69
CA LEU A 306 0.10 23.40 18.37
C LEU A 306 -0.39 24.79 17.96
N PRO A 307 -1.12 24.91 16.83
CA PRO A 307 -1.67 26.20 16.42
C PRO A 307 -2.72 26.67 17.45
N PRO A 308 -2.84 27.99 17.73
CA PRO A 308 -3.83 28.51 18.67
C PRO A 308 -5.28 28.12 18.33
N SER A 309 -5.57 27.91 17.05
CA SER A 309 -6.88 27.45 16.56
C SER A 309 -7.22 26.01 16.95
N VAL A 310 -6.23 25.20 17.35
CA VAL A 310 -6.41 23.81 17.76
C VAL A 310 -5.64 23.57 19.06
N PRO A 311 -6.17 24.07 20.20
CA PRO A 311 -5.49 24.01 21.49
C PRO A 311 -5.33 22.56 21.99
N TRP A 312 -4.56 22.37 23.05
CA TRP A 312 -4.38 21.08 23.71
C TRP A 312 -5.72 20.48 24.19
N GLU A 313 -5.95 19.20 23.89
CA GLU A 313 -7.14 18.47 24.33
C GLU A 313 -6.76 17.37 25.35
N PRO A 314 -7.14 17.49 26.63
CA PRO A 314 -6.70 16.55 27.67
C PRO A 314 -7.09 15.08 27.42
N SER A 315 -8.23 14.84 26.78
CA SER A 315 -8.74 13.49 26.45
C SER A 315 -7.81 12.71 25.51
N LEU A 316 -7.08 13.42 24.64
CA LEU A 316 -6.19 12.82 23.64
C LEU A 316 -4.83 12.43 24.22
N GLY A 317 -4.43 13.01 25.35
CA GLY A 317 -3.11 12.79 25.95
C GLY A 317 -1.97 13.02 24.93
N VAL A 318 -1.05 12.07 24.79
CA VAL A 318 0.06 12.18 23.80
C VAL A 318 -0.42 12.17 22.35
N THR A 319 -1.67 11.78 22.08
CA THR A 319 -2.24 11.75 20.72
C THR A 319 -2.69 13.12 20.21
N ASN A 320 -2.52 14.18 21.02
CA ASN A 320 -2.44 15.55 20.53
C ASN A 320 -1.33 15.72 19.46
N PHE A 321 -0.34 14.81 19.42
CA PHE A 321 0.76 14.85 18.46
C PHE A 321 0.87 13.56 17.61
N PRO A 322 1.06 13.68 16.29
CA PRO A 322 0.79 14.86 15.47
C PRO A 322 -0.73 15.10 15.36
N ARG A 323 -1.17 16.36 15.25
CA ARG A 323 -2.57 16.68 14.92
C ARG A 323 -2.86 16.23 13.49
N LYS A 324 -3.90 15.41 13.31
CA LYS A 324 -4.31 14.95 11.98
C LYS A 324 -5.01 16.07 11.23
N THR A 325 -4.65 16.25 9.98
CA THR A 325 -5.42 17.07 9.03
C THR A 325 -6.65 16.32 8.53
N THR A 326 -7.70 17.07 8.24
CA THR A 326 -8.93 16.57 7.63
C THR A 326 -8.65 16.13 6.19
N LYS A 327 -8.98 14.89 5.84
CA LYS A 327 -8.78 14.37 4.47
C LYS A 327 -9.84 14.96 3.52
N LYS A 328 -9.43 15.37 2.32
CA LYS A 328 -10.35 15.75 1.23
C LYS A 328 -11.21 14.55 0.82
N GLN A 329 -12.45 14.81 0.38
CA GLN A 329 -13.32 13.75 -0.12
C GLN A 329 -12.79 13.17 -1.44
N PRO A 330 -12.86 11.85 -1.65
CA PRO A 330 -12.52 11.21 -2.92
C PRO A 330 -13.44 11.67 -4.05
N ARG A 331 -12.90 11.73 -5.27
CA ARG A 331 -13.72 12.00 -6.47
C ARG A 331 -14.64 10.80 -6.77
N ILE A 332 -15.83 11.07 -7.32
CA ILE A 332 -16.82 10.03 -7.67
C ILE A 332 -16.74 9.78 -9.17
N GLU A 333 -16.62 8.53 -9.58
CA GLU A 333 -16.50 8.11 -10.99
C GLU A 333 -17.45 6.95 -11.30
N HIS A 334 -18.00 6.92 -12.51
CA HIS A 334 -18.81 5.81 -13.03
C HIS A 334 -18.14 5.20 -14.25
N THR A 335 -18.12 3.87 -14.35
CA THR A 335 -17.49 3.15 -15.46
C THR A 335 -18.44 2.09 -15.96
N ALA A 336 -18.76 2.11 -17.25
CA ALA A 336 -19.51 1.04 -17.89
C ALA A 336 -18.53 -0.05 -18.33
N THR A 337 -18.80 -1.31 -17.97
CA THR A 337 -17.93 -2.46 -18.21
C THR A 337 -18.74 -3.61 -18.81
N CYS A 338 -18.19 -4.30 -19.81
CA CYS A 338 -18.84 -5.45 -20.45
C CYS A 338 -18.09 -6.75 -20.21
N VAL A 339 -18.77 -7.76 -19.66
CA VAL A 339 -18.31 -9.14 -19.67
C VAL A 339 -18.74 -9.77 -20.99
N LEU A 340 -17.78 -9.97 -21.89
CA LEU A 340 -18.01 -10.69 -23.14
C LEU A 340 -17.67 -12.16 -22.95
N GLN A 341 -18.57 -13.03 -23.38
CA GLN A 341 -18.39 -14.48 -23.32
C GLN A 341 -18.56 -15.11 -24.70
N ARG A 342 -17.70 -16.09 -25.02
CA ARG A 342 -17.88 -17.04 -26.12
C ARG A 342 -17.74 -18.49 -25.60
N ARG A 343 -18.09 -19.47 -26.41
CA ARG A 343 -17.79 -20.88 -26.24
C ARG A 343 -16.59 -21.25 -27.12
N CYS A 344 -15.64 -21.93 -26.51
CA CYS A 344 -14.55 -22.58 -27.25
C CYS A 344 -15.08 -23.83 -27.97
N SER A 345 -14.25 -24.42 -28.83
CA SER A 345 -14.58 -25.64 -29.59
C SER A 345 -14.91 -26.84 -28.70
N ASP A 346 -14.41 -26.85 -27.46
CA ASP A 346 -14.69 -27.85 -26.42
C ASP A 346 -16.00 -27.57 -25.64
N GLY A 347 -16.70 -26.47 -25.96
CA GLY A 347 -17.94 -26.03 -25.33
C GLY A 347 -17.77 -25.25 -24.02
N ASN A 348 -16.53 -25.04 -23.54
CA ASN A 348 -16.26 -24.28 -22.33
C ASN A 348 -16.34 -22.76 -22.58
N PRO A 349 -16.80 -21.97 -21.59
CA PRO A 349 -16.87 -20.52 -21.74
C PRO A 349 -15.49 -19.87 -21.63
N GLU A 350 -15.23 -18.95 -22.56
CA GLU A 350 -14.09 -18.03 -22.53
C GLU A 350 -14.58 -16.59 -22.42
N TYR A 351 -13.74 -15.74 -21.84
CA TYR A 351 -14.03 -14.34 -21.55
C TYR A 351 -13.01 -13.42 -22.21
N PHE A 352 -13.48 -12.33 -22.80
CA PHE A 352 -12.61 -11.37 -23.47
C PHE A 352 -12.03 -10.37 -22.48
N LEU A 353 -10.71 -10.18 -22.54
CA LEU A 353 -9.97 -9.20 -21.76
C LEU A 353 -9.17 -8.28 -22.67
N VAL A 354 -9.02 -7.04 -22.23
CA VAL A 354 -8.16 -6.02 -22.83
C VAL A 354 -7.13 -5.57 -21.80
N ARG A 355 -5.93 -5.25 -22.27
CA ARG A 355 -4.87 -4.72 -21.42
C ARG A 355 -5.00 -3.20 -21.33
N ARG A 356 -4.95 -2.68 -20.11
CA ARG A 356 -4.95 -1.24 -19.85
C ARG A 356 -3.70 -0.58 -20.43
N ALA A 357 -3.82 0.72 -20.73
CA ALA A 357 -2.70 1.54 -21.14
C ALA A 357 -1.50 1.40 -20.17
N SER A 358 -0.28 1.62 -20.68
CA SER A 358 0.97 1.48 -19.91
C SER A 358 1.21 2.60 -18.88
N SER A 359 0.30 3.59 -18.83
CA SER A 359 0.26 4.70 -17.90
C SER A 359 -1.17 4.92 -17.36
N GLY A 360 -1.29 5.68 -16.26
CA GLY A 360 -2.59 5.96 -15.63
C GLY A 360 -3.03 4.94 -14.58
N LEU A 361 -4.33 4.97 -14.23
CA LEU A 361 -4.91 4.11 -13.20
C LEU A 361 -4.83 2.64 -13.63
N LEU A 362 -4.28 1.78 -12.76
CA LEU A 362 -4.15 0.33 -12.99
C LEU A 362 -3.40 -0.01 -14.30
N ALA A 363 -2.38 0.78 -14.63
CA ALA A 363 -1.60 0.65 -15.86
C ALA A 363 -1.09 -0.77 -16.10
N GLY A 364 -1.26 -1.28 -17.32
CA GLY A 364 -0.79 -2.59 -17.77
C GLY A 364 -1.54 -3.81 -17.23
N LEU A 365 -2.55 -3.62 -16.37
CA LEU A 365 -3.40 -4.73 -15.91
C LEU A 365 -4.40 -5.16 -16.97
N TRP A 366 -4.84 -6.41 -16.88
CA TRP A 366 -5.95 -6.93 -17.67
C TRP A 366 -7.29 -6.52 -17.06
N GLU A 367 -8.27 -6.21 -17.92
CA GLU A 367 -9.64 -5.91 -17.51
C GLU A 367 -10.66 -6.32 -18.58
N PHE A 368 -11.92 -6.36 -18.16
CA PHE A 368 -13.03 -6.38 -19.11
C PHE A 368 -13.11 -5.04 -19.84
N PRO A 369 -13.49 -5.02 -21.14
CA PRO A 369 -13.71 -3.78 -21.88
C PRO A 369 -14.56 -2.79 -21.08
N SER A 370 -14.01 -1.59 -20.86
CA SER A 370 -14.54 -0.61 -19.93
C SER A 370 -14.33 0.82 -20.41
N ILE A 371 -15.33 1.67 -20.20
CA ILE A 371 -15.28 3.10 -20.53
C ILE A 371 -15.73 3.95 -19.34
N LEU A 372 -14.97 5.02 -19.04
CA LEU A 372 -15.32 6.02 -18.04
C LEU A 372 -16.48 6.88 -18.58
N LEU A 373 -17.49 7.13 -17.75
CA LEU A 373 -18.64 7.96 -18.09
C LEU A 373 -18.43 9.39 -17.57
N ASP A 374 -18.77 10.39 -18.37
CA ASP A 374 -18.82 11.78 -17.91
C ASP A 374 -20.04 12.03 -17.02
N GLN A 375 -20.00 13.11 -16.25
CA GLN A 375 -21.11 13.50 -15.37
C GLN A 375 -22.40 13.73 -16.19
N GLY A 376 -23.50 13.10 -15.80
CA GLY A 376 -24.79 13.22 -16.47
C GLY A 376 -25.02 12.22 -17.62
N GLN A 377 -24.03 11.41 -17.98
CA GLN A 377 -24.16 10.37 -19.01
C GLN A 377 -24.74 9.04 -18.50
N GLU A 378 -25.17 8.95 -17.23
CA GLU A 378 -25.65 7.68 -16.65
C GLU A 378 -26.87 7.11 -17.39
N LYS A 379 -27.69 7.95 -18.00
CA LYS A 379 -28.85 7.50 -18.80
C LYS A 379 -28.46 6.94 -20.18
N GLN A 380 -27.30 7.33 -20.71
CA GLN A 380 -26.79 6.92 -22.03
C GLN A 380 -25.68 5.86 -21.94
N GLN A 381 -25.34 5.42 -20.72
CA GLN A 381 -24.28 4.44 -20.42
C GLN A 381 -24.27 3.20 -21.34
N LYS A 382 -25.45 2.67 -21.73
CA LYS A 382 -25.55 1.49 -22.60
C LYS A 382 -25.12 1.81 -24.03
N VAL A 383 -25.48 2.98 -24.55
CA VAL A 383 -25.12 3.44 -25.90
C VAL A 383 -23.62 3.71 -25.97
N ILE A 384 -23.09 4.45 -25.00
CA ILE A 384 -21.66 4.79 -24.91
C ILE A 384 -20.80 3.52 -24.83
N LEU A 385 -21.19 2.56 -23.99
CA LEU A 385 -20.48 1.28 -23.90
C LEU A 385 -20.55 0.52 -25.23
N ALA A 386 -21.70 0.54 -25.89
CA ALA A 386 -21.87 -0.14 -27.16
C ALA A 386 -21.00 0.45 -28.28
N ASP A 387 -20.94 1.78 -28.38
CA ASP A 387 -20.08 2.48 -29.33
C ASP A 387 -18.59 2.20 -29.04
N HIS A 388 -18.21 2.14 -27.76
CA HIS A 388 -16.85 1.77 -27.35
C HIS A 388 -16.48 0.33 -27.74
N LEU A 389 -17.42 -0.61 -27.55
CA LEU A 389 -17.25 -2.00 -27.97
C LEU A 389 -17.20 -2.11 -29.49
N LEU A 390 -18.01 -1.36 -30.22
CA LEU A 390 -17.99 -1.33 -31.69
C LEU A 390 -16.64 -0.83 -32.21
N ALA A 391 -16.15 0.28 -31.69
CA ALA A 391 -14.86 0.85 -32.04
C ALA A 391 -13.70 -0.10 -31.72
N SER A 392 -13.82 -0.88 -30.63
CA SER A 392 -12.79 -1.84 -30.24
C SER A 392 -12.89 -3.11 -31.08
N LEU A 393 -14.07 -3.70 -31.24
CA LEU A 393 -14.26 -5.06 -31.76
C LEU A 393 -14.61 -5.13 -33.26
N GLY A 394 -14.87 -3.99 -33.90
CA GLY A 394 -15.07 -3.89 -35.35
C GLY A 394 -16.35 -4.57 -35.89
N ASN A 395 -17.35 -4.83 -35.05
CA ASN A 395 -18.59 -5.50 -35.45
C ASN A 395 -19.84 -4.79 -34.89
N ASP A 396 -20.78 -4.48 -35.81
CA ASP A 396 -22.04 -3.76 -35.57
C ASP A 396 -23.12 -4.58 -34.82
N LEU A 397 -22.99 -5.91 -34.75
CA LEU A 397 -24.06 -6.78 -34.22
C LEU A 397 -24.25 -6.76 -32.68
N ALA A 398 -23.28 -6.27 -31.90
CA ALA A 398 -23.23 -6.45 -30.44
C ALA A 398 -24.11 -5.51 -29.59
N VAL A 399 -24.65 -4.44 -30.19
CA VAL A 399 -25.19 -3.30 -29.42
C VAL A 399 -26.59 -3.55 -28.85
N ARG A 400 -27.46 -4.27 -29.58
CA ARG A 400 -28.86 -4.47 -29.16
C ARG A 400 -29.02 -5.46 -28.01
N GLN A 401 -28.10 -6.42 -27.88
CA GLN A 401 -28.21 -7.54 -26.95
C GLN A 401 -27.53 -7.32 -25.59
N LEU A 402 -26.86 -6.19 -25.36
CA LEU A 402 -26.25 -5.85 -24.07
C LEU A 402 -27.27 -5.93 -22.93
N GLN A 403 -27.02 -6.85 -22.00
CA GLN A 403 -27.87 -7.06 -20.82
C GLN A 403 -27.23 -6.42 -19.60
N TYR A 404 -27.98 -5.58 -18.89
CA TYR A 404 -27.51 -5.05 -17.62
C TYR A 404 -27.52 -6.17 -16.56
N VAL A 405 -26.39 -6.33 -15.88
CA VAL A 405 -26.15 -7.39 -14.89
C VAL A 405 -26.29 -6.87 -13.47
N GLY A 406 -25.78 -5.66 -13.22
CA GLY A 406 -25.73 -5.04 -11.89
C GLY A 406 -24.60 -4.03 -11.78
N GLU A 407 -24.24 -3.67 -10.55
CA GLU A 407 -23.18 -2.71 -10.27
C GLU A 407 -22.26 -3.14 -9.12
N VAL A 408 -21.04 -2.60 -9.12
CA VAL A 408 -20.04 -2.82 -8.08
C VAL A 408 -19.39 -1.50 -7.70
N LEU A 409 -19.47 -1.14 -6.42
CA LEU A 409 -18.69 -0.04 -5.84
C LEU A 409 -17.28 -0.52 -5.47
N HIS A 410 -16.27 0.19 -5.95
CA HIS A 410 -14.87 0.02 -5.57
C HIS A 410 -14.26 1.35 -5.11
N ILE A 411 -13.57 1.33 -3.97
CA ILE A 411 -12.98 2.54 -3.38
C ILE A 411 -11.45 2.44 -3.45
N PHE A 412 -10.86 3.37 -4.19
CA PHE A 412 -9.44 3.70 -4.16
C PHE A 412 -9.20 4.83 -3.16
N SER A 413 -7.94 5.09 -2.81
CA SER A 413 -7.56 6.13 -1.85
C SER A 413 -8.04 7.55 -2.24
N HIS A 414 -8.20 7.82 -3.54
CA HIS A 414 -8.59 9.13 -4.07
C HIS A 414 -9.80 9.08 -5.03
N ILE A 415 -10.39 7.90 -5.24
CA ILE A 415 -11.49 7.66 -6.18
C ILE A 415 -12.51 6.73 -5.55
N ARG A 416 -13.78 7.10 -5.61
CA ARG A 416 -14.92 6.24 -5.36
C ARG A 416 -15.54 5.88 -6.71
N GLN A 417 -15.24 4.69 -7.22
CA GLN A 417 -15.59 4.26 -8.58
C GLN A 417 -16.71 3.22 -8.55
N THR A 418 -17.78 3.46 -9.30
CA THR A 418 -18.88 2.51 -9.51
C THR A 418 -18.78 1.89 -10.89
N TYR A 419 -18.67 0.56 -10.94
CA TYR A 419 -18.68 -0.22 -12.17
C TYR A 419 -20.09 -0.69 -12.49
N LEU A 420 -20.60 -0.30 -13.64
CA LEU A 420 -21.89 -0.67 -14.19
C LEU A 420 -21.67 -1.84 -15.16
N ILE A 421 -22.21 -3.00 -14.82
CA ILE A 421 -21.83 -4.27 -15.44
C ILE A 421 -22.86 -4.65 -16.49
N TYR A 422 -22.37 -4.90 -17.68
CA TYR A 422 -23.11 -5.43 -18.82
C TYR A 422 -22.58 -6.80 -19.22
N PHE A 423 -23.42 -7.58 -19.87
CA PHE A 423 -23.07 -8.87 -20.43
C PHE A 423 -23.44 -8.94 -21.91
N LEU A 424 -22.57 -9.58 -22.67
CA LEU A 424 -22.78 -9.92 -24.07
C LEU A 424 -22.28 -11.34 -24.34
N ASN A 425 -23.12 -12.18 -24.95
CA ASN A 425 -22.72 -13.47 -25.49
C ASN A 425 -22.53 -13.35 -27.00
N VAL A 426 -21.32 -13.66 -27.49
CA VAL A 426 -20.98 -13.55 -28.92
C VAL A 426 -21.14 -14.87 -29.70
N ASP A 427 -21.57 -15.96 -29.06
CA ASP A 427 -21.81 -17.26 -29.72
C ASP A 427 -22.98 -17.28 -30.71
N ARG A 428 -23.82 -16.23 -30.72
CA ARG A 428 -25.10 -16.24 -31.46
C ARG A 428 -24.98 -15.81 -32.92
N ASP A 429 -23.83 -15.30 -33.35
CA ASP A 429 -23.64 -14.74 -34.71
C ASP A 429 -22.28 -15.16 -35.29
N GLU A 430 -22.19 -16.40 -35.81
CA GLU A 430 -20.97 -16.95 -36.40
C GLU A 430 -20.54 -16.26 -37.71
N GLU A 431 -21.47 -15.62 -38.43
CA GLU A 431 -21.22 -15.09 -39.79
C GLU A 431 -20.57 -13.69 -39.80
N ASN A 432 -20.67 -12.91 -38.72
CA ASN A 432 -20.19 -11.52 -38.67
C ASN A 432 -19.05 -11.28 -37.68
N TRP A 433 -18.72 -12.25 -36.84
CA TRP A 433 -17.59 -12.12 -35.91
C TRP A 433 -16.29 -12.60 -36.54
N ASN A 434 -15.37 -11.68 -36.79
CA ASN A 434 -14.03 -12.05 -37.21
C ASN A 434 -13.27 -12.68 -36.02
N ARG A 435 -13.27 -14.03 -35.95
CA ARG A 435 -12.55 -14.81 -34.93
C ARG A 435 -11.06 -14.50 -34.86
N ASN A 436 -10.49 -13.85 -35.88
CA ASN A 436 -9.06 -13.61 -36.05
C ASN A 436 -8.61 -12.17 -35.73
N VAL A 437 -9.49 -11.29 -35.20
CA VAL A 437 -9.03 -9.97 -34.74
C VAL A 437 -8.53 -10.09 -33.30
N GLU A 438 -7.29 -10.54 -33.14
CA GLU A 438 -6.52 -10.19 -31.96
C GLU A 438 -6.11 -8.72 -32.09
N LEU A 439 -6.87 -7.82 -31.46
CA LEU A 439 -6.43 -6.44 -31.31
C LEU A 439 -5.14 -6.44 -30.47
N PRO A 440 -4.18 -5.54 -30.75
CA PRO A 440 -2.99 -5.40 -29.93
C PRO A 440 -3.39 -5.27 -28.45
N ALA A 441 -2.90 -6.21 -27.64
CA ALA A 441 -3.15 -6.27 -26.20
C ALA A 441 -4.58 -6.66 -25.77
N SER A 442 -5.23 -7.58 -26.49
CA SER A 442 -6.45 -8.26 -26.05
C SER A 442 -6.28 -9.79 -26.06
N ARG A 443 -7.09 -10.53 -25.29
CA ARG A 443 -7.07 -12.00 -25.29
C ARG A 443 -8.39 -12.60 -24.80
N TRP A 444 -8.67 -13.82 -25.23
CA TRP A 444 -9.70 -14.66 -24.63
C TRP A 444 -9.07 -15.52 -23.54
N VAL A 445 -9.77 -15.66 -22.41
CA VAL A 445 -9.31 -16.45 -21.27
C VAL A 445 -10.41 -17.35 -20.74
N THR A 446 -10.04 -18.56 -20.36
CA THR A 446 -10.85 -19.42 -19.51
C THR A 446 -11.05 -18.78 -18.14
N LYS A 447 -12.01 -19.32 -17.38
CA LYS A 447 -12.22 -18.92 -15.98
C LYS A 447 -10.95 -19.10 -15.13
N THR A 448 -10.19 -20.17 -15.35
CA THR A 448 -8.94 -20.46 -14.64
C THR A 448 -7.87 -19.42 -14.96
N GLU A 449 -7.69 -19.10 -16.24
CA GLU A 449 -6.74 -18.08 -16.70
C GLU A 449 -7.12 -16.67 -16.20
N PHE A 450 -8.41 -16.34 -16.13
CA PHE A 450 -8.87 -15.09 -15.53
C PHE A 450 -8.43 -14.95 -14.06
N GLN A 451 -8.47 -16.03 -13.27
CA GLN A 451 -8.11 -15.97 -11.85
C GLN A 451 -6.62 -15.73 -11.60
N ILE A 452 -5.77 -16.29 -12.46
CA ILE A 452 -4.31 -16.14 -12.38
C ILE A 452 -3.79 -14.88 -13.06
N SER A 453 -4.55 -14.31 -14.00
CA SER A 453 -4.21 -13.08 -14.69
C SER A 453 -4.04 -11.90 -13.72
N ALA A 454 -3.14 -10.97 -14.06
CA ALA A 454 -2.96 -9.72 -13.35
C ALA A 454 -4.15 -8.76 -13.53
N ILE A 455 -5.22 -9.04 -12.78
CA ILE A 455 -6.51 -8.35 -12.82
C ILE A 455 -6.78 -7.66 -11.49
N SER A 456 -7.38 -6.48 -11.55
CA SER A 456 -7.71 -5.70 -10.35
C SER A 456 -8.76 -6.37 -9.47
N THR A 457 -8.73 -6.08 -8.16
CA THR A 457 -9.76 -6.55 -7.22
C THR A 457 -11.17 -6.08 -7.62
N ALA A 458 -11.29 -4.93 -8.30
CA ALA A 458 -12.56 -4.46 -8.84
C ALA A 458 -13.09 -5.40 -9.93
N MET A 459 -12.26 -5.78 -10.89
CA MET A 459 -12.65 -6.69 -11.98
C MET A 459 -12.96 -8.10 -11.48
N LYS A 460 -12.26 -8.58 -10.44
CA LYS A 460 -12.63 -9.83 -9.75
C LYS A 460 -14.03 -9.75 -9.11
N LYS A 461 -14.42 -8.59 -8.56
CA LYS A 461 -15.78 -8.36 -8.05
C LYS A 461 -16.80 -8.29 -9.18
N VAL A 462 -16.49 -7.62 -10.29
CA VAL A 462 -17.33 -7.56 -11.49
C VAL A 462 -17.65 -8.97 -11.97
N PHE A 463 -16.63 -9.81 -12.14
CA PHE A 463 -16.81 -11.19 -12.58
C PHE A 463 -17.68 -12.00 -11.61
N LYS A 464 -17.46 -11.86 -10.29
CA LYS A 464 -18.29 -12.53 -9.28
C LYS A 464 -19.76 -12.12 -9.31
N VAL A 465 -20.07 -10.86 -9.62
CA VAL A 465 -21.46 -10.40 -9.80
C VAL A 465 -22.07 -11.00 -11.06
N PHE A 466 -21.31 -11.01 -12.16
CA PHE A 466 -21.72 -11.67 -13.38
C PHE A 466 -22.00 -13.18 -13.18
N GLU A 467 -21.11 -13.92 -12.51
CA GLU A 467 -21.30 -15.35 -12.27
C GLU A 467 -22.61 -15.64 -11.52
N LYS A 468 -22.89 -14.86 -10.46
CA LYS A 468 -24.15 -14.98 -9.70
C LYS A 468 -25.37 -14.71 -10.56
N TRP A 469 -25.30 -13.69 -11.42
CA TRP A 469 -26.38 -13.35 -12.34
C TRP A 469 -26.59 -14.45 -13.39
N ASN A 470 -25.50 -14.98 -13.96
CA ASN A 470 -25.54 -16.02 -14.98
C ASN A 470 -26.15 -17.33 -14.43
N CYS A 471 -25.79 -17.73 -13.20
CA CYS A 471 -26.43 -18.85 -12.52
C CYS A 471 -27.96 -18.65 -12.40
N ARG A 472 -28.42 -17.48 -11.93
CA ARG A 472 -29.85 -17.20 -11.78
C ARG A 472 -30.62 -17.26 -13.10
N ILE A 473 -30.03 -16.78 -14.19
CA ILE A 473 -30.66 -16.83 -15.51
C ILE A 473 -30.72 -18.26 -16.02
N ASN A 474 -29.65 -19.04 -15.88
CA ASN A 474 -29.65 -20.44 -16.28
C ASN A 474 -30.67 -21.25 -15.48
N ASP A 475 -30.78 -21.04 -14.17
CA ASP A 475 -31.81 -21.65 -13.33
C ASP A 475 -33.22 -21.26 -13.79
N ALA A 476 -33.46 -19.98 -14.09
CA ALA A 476 -34.74 -19.49 -14.59
C ALA A 476 -35.08 -20.05 -15.98
N GLN A 477 -34.09 -20.24 -16.86
CA GLN A 477 -34.27 -20.86 -18.17
C GLN A 477 -34.56 -22.35 -18.07
N VAL A 478 -33.92 -23.07 -17.13
CA VAL A 478 -34.22 -24.48 -16.84
C VAL A 478 -35.65 -24.63 -16.29
N VAL A 479 -36.08 -23.74 -15.41
CA VAL A 479 -37.47 -23.73 -14.88
C VAL A 479 -38.47 -23.41 -15.99
N LYS A 480 -38.19 -22.44 -16.87
CA LYS A 480 -39.04 -22.13 -18.04
C LYS A 480 -39.09 -23.27 -19.04
N LYS A 481 -37.97 -23.97 -19.29
CA LYS A 481 -37.91 -25.15 -20.15
C LYS A 481 -38.73 -26.30 -19.56
N LYS A 482 -38.57 -26.61 -18.27
CA LYS A 482 -39.42 -27.59 -17.55
C LYS A 482 -40.91 -27.23 -17.61
N LYS A 483 -41.26 -25.95 -17.47
CA LYS A 483 -42.65 -25.48 -17.57
C LYS A 483 -43.20 -25.56 -19.01
N ARG A 484 -42.35 -25.33 -20.03
CA ARG A 484 -42.73 -25.45 -21.45
C ARG A 484 -42.85 -26.92 -21.87
N ASP A 485 -41.98 -27.78 -21.34
CA ASP A 485 -42.03 -29.23 -21.56
C ASP A 485 -43.22 -29.86 -20.83
N SER A 486 -43.59 -29.37 -19.63
CA SER A 486 -44.81 -29.78 -18.92
C SER A 486 -46.09 -29.30 -19.62
N LEU A 487 -46.09 -28.08 -20.19
CA LEU A 487 -47.19 -27.62 -21.04
C LEU A 487 -47.31 -28.43 -22.34
N ARG A 488 -46.19 -28.81 -22.98
CA ARG A 488 -46.19 -29.69 -24.17
C ARG A 488 -46.69 -31.10 -23.86
N THR A 489 -46.37 -31.66 -22.70
CA THR A 489 -46.90 -32.98 -22.28
C THR A 489 -48.38 -32.93 -21.90
N SER A 490 -48.91 -31.77 -21.52
CA SER A 490 -50.36 -31.58 -21.29
C SER A 490 -51.20 -31.36 -22.56
N GLN A 491 -50.58 -31.00 -23.68
CA GLN A 491 -51.25 -30.82 -24.99
C GLN A 491 -51.19 -32.08 -25.89
N LEU A 492 -50.56 -33.16 -25.44
CA LEU A 492 -50.50 -34.45 -26.10
C LEU A 492 -51.19 -35.52 -25.23
N LYS A 493 -52.50 -35.39 -25.04
CA LYS A 493 -53.36 -36.51 -24.65
C LYS A 493 -54.41 -36.71 -25.74
N PRO A 494 -54.53 -37.92 -26.33
CA PRO A 494 -55.59 -38.21 -27.29
C PRO A 494 -56.96 -38.16 -26.61
N GLU A 495 -57.95 -37.66 -27.34
CA GLU A 495 -59.36 -37.86 -27.03
C GLU A 495 -59.68 -39.35 -27.06
N GLU A 496 -60.05 -39.93 -25.92
CA GLU A 496 -60.83 -41.16 -25.87
C GLU A 496 -62.10 -40.91 -25.06
N GLN A 497 -63.24 -41.12 -25.74
CA GLN A 497 -64.57 -41.15 -25.16
C GLN A 497 -64.76 -42.45 -24.37
N SER A 498 -65.23 -42.37 -23.12
CA SER A 498 -66.30 -43.27 -22.66
C SER A 498 -67.03 -42.69 -21.43
N SER A 499 -68.31 -42.98 -21.37
CA SER A 499 -69.33 -42.50 -20.43
C SER A 499 -69.19 -43.06 -19.01
N SER A 500 -69.49 -42.26 -17.98
CA SER A 500 -70.74 -42.38 -17.21
C SER A 500 -70.77 -41.47 -15.97
N SER A 501 -71.96 -40.93 -15.70
CA SER A 501 -72.56 -40.66 -14.38
C SER A 501 -71.96 -39.61 -13.42
N LYS A 502 -72.59 -38.42 -13.47
CA LYS A 502 -73.14 -37.63 -12.34
C LYS A 502 -72.36 -37.60 -11.00
N LYS A 503 -71.89 -36.41 -10.60
CA LYS A 503 -72.54 -35.58 -9.55
C LYS A 503 -71.81 -34.24 -9.37
N LEU A 504 -72.53 -33.16 -9.68
CA LEU A 504 -72.34 -31.83 -9.10
C LEU A 504 -72.77 -31.89 -7.63
N LEU A 505 -71.91 -31.48 -6.71
CA LEU A 505 -72.29 -30.84 -5.44
C LEU A 505 -71.16 -29.93 -4.95
N SER A 506 -71.59 -28.88 -4.25
CA SER A 506 -70.99 -27.57 -4.10
C SER A 506 -69.93 -27.44 -3.00
N LEU A 507 -69.27 -26.28 -3.03
CA LEU A 507 -68.70 -25.65 -1.84
C LEU A 507 -69.68 -25.68 -0.65
N HIS A 508 -69.09 -25.80 0.53
CA HIS A 508 -69.60 -25.38 1.84
C HIS A 508 -70.51 -26.35 2.63
N SER A 509 -69.89 -27.32 3.30
CA SER A 509 -70.21 -27.84 4.66
C SER A 509 -69.14 -28.93 4.95
N PHE A 510 -68.47 -29.11 6.09
CA PHE A 510 -68.74 -28.88 7.50
C PHE A 510 -67.38 -28.79 8.22
N LEU A 511 -67.15 -27.72 8.99
CA LEU A 511 -66.18 -27.73 10.08
C LEU A 511 -66.71 -28.63 11.20
N ARG A 512 -65.90 -29.58 11.71
CA ARG A 512 -65.54 -29.72 13.15
C ARG A 512 -65.00 -31.12 13.49
N THR A 513 -64.01 -31.10 14.40
CA THR A 513 -63.68 -32.09 15.45
C THR A 513 -63.16 -33.46 14.98
N GLY A 514 -62.10 -34.05 15.56
CA GLY A 514 -61.40 -33.72 16.78
C GLY A 514 -60.17 -34.62 16.98
N LEU A 515 -59.45 -34.30 18.06
CA LEU A 515 -58.34 -35.02 18.66
C LEU A 515 -58.60 -36.53 18.82
N ASN A 516 -57.59 -37.36 18.55
CA ASN A 516 -56.96 -38.31 19.49
C ASN A 516 -56.17 -39.38 18.74
N SER A 517 -54.84 -39.36 18.89
CA SER A 517 -53.97 -40.46 19.37
C SER A 517 -52.52 -39.99 19.33
#